data_AF-A0A7C7T332-F1
#
_entry.id   AF-A0A7C7T332-F1
#
_cell.length_a   1.000
_cell.length_b   1.000
_cell.length_c   1.000
_cell.angle_alpha   90.00
_cell.angle_beta   90.00
_cell.angle_gamma   90.00
#
_symmetry.space_group_name_H-M   'P 1'
#
loop_
_entity.id
_entity.type
_entity.pdbx_description
1 polymer ?
#
loop_
_entity_poly.entity_id
_entity_poly.type
_entity_poly.pdbx_seq_one_letter_code
_entity_poly.pdbx_strand_id
1 'polypeptide(L)'
;MTNKRFVILQHDTPIGHERPRHWDLMLEDDHGTLQAWAMAESPADGRRIYADALPPHRLEYLDYEGPISGDRGHVTRLFAGKFVWEPSGERTLYFDVDGTEMTWRLRITCTGDATWCEFIDVNTASPQC
;
A
#
# COMPACT_ATOMS: atom_id res chain seq x y z
N MET A 1 -11.27 10.90 14.91
CA MET A 1 -10.44 10.06 14.03
C MET A 1 -10.15 10.88 12.79
N THR A 2 -8.91 11.31 12.59
CA THR A 2 -8.50 12.01 11.37
C THR A 2 -8.28 10.97 10.28
N ASN A 3 -8.97 11.10 9.15
CA ASN A 3 -8.75 10.23 8.00
C ASN A 3 -7.38 10.55 7.40
N LYS A 4 -6.45 9.60 7.52
CA LYS A 4 -5.09 9.70 6.96
C LYS A 4 -5.09 9.24 5.50
N ARG A 5 -4.05 9.57 4.74
CA ARG A 5 -3.96 9.20 3.32
C ARG A 5 -3.09 7.96 3.11
N PHE A 6 -3.42 7.18 2.09
CA PHE A 6 -2.56 6.11 1.61
C PHE A 6 -2.36 6.19 0.11
N VAL A 7 -1.30 5.54 -0.36
CA VAL A 7 -1.08 5.27 -1.78
C VAL A 7 -0.51 3.87 -1.96
N ILE A 8 -0.86 3.23 -3.08
CA ILE A 8 -0.18 2.06 -3.61
C ILE A 8 0.37 2.42 -4.99
N LEU A 9 1.69 2.37 -5.12
CA LEU A 9 2.41 2.66 -6.36
C LEU A 9 2.91 1.36 -6.97
N GLN A 10 2.78 1.19 -8.28
CA GLN A 10 3.62 0.27 -9.03
C GLN A 10 4.96 0.94 -9.29
N HIS A 11 6.05 0.27 -8.92
CA HIS A 11 7.40 0.77 -9.10
C HIS A 11 8.13 -0.09 -10.14
N ASP A 12 8.33 0.50 -11.32
CA ASP A 12 9.05 -0.08 -12.44
C ASP A 12 10.53 0.28 -12.37
N THR A 13 11.36 -0.64 -11.88
CA THR A 13 12.81 -0.46 -11.77
C THR A 13 13.54 -0.91 -13.05
N PRO A 14 14.73 -0.37 -13.34
CA PRO A 14 15.53 -0.82 -14.48
C PRO A 14 15.96 -2.29 -14.37
N ILE A 15 16.26 -2.91 -15.52
CA ILE A 15 16.78 -4.28 -15.58
C ILE A 15 18.09 -4.35 -14.78
N GLY A 16 18.18 -5.32 -13.86
CA GLY A 16 19.36 -5.55 -13.03
C GLY A 16 19.44 -4.68 -11.78
N HIS A 17 18.43 -3.85 -11.50
CA HIS A 17 18.30 -3.15 -10.22
C HIS A 17 18.14 -4.15 -9.06
N GLU A 18 18.66 -3.81 -7.87
CA GLU A 18 18.69 -4.70 -6.70
C GLU A 18 17.30 -5.27 -6.37
N ARG A 19 16.28 -4.40 -6.40
CA ARG A 19 14.88 -4.80 -6.34
C ARG A 19 14.26 -4.71 -7.74
N PRO A 20 13.64 -5.78 -8.26
CA PRO A 20 12.89 -5.75 -9.52
C PRO A 20 11.60 -4.94 -9.36
N ARG A 21 10.74 -4.95 -10.39
CA ARG A 21 9.38 -4.39 -10.31
C ARG A 21 8.67 -4.88 -9.04
N HIS A 22 8.06 -3.95 -8.32
CA HIS A 22 7.35 -4.20 -7.07
C HIS A 22 6.23 -3.16 -6.85
N TRP A 23 5.52 -3.28 -5.73
CA TRP A 23 4.44 -2.37 -5.38
C TRP A 23 4.67 -1.74 -4.01
N ASP A 24 4.78 -0.43 -3.96
CA ASP A 24 5.00 0.29 -2.72
C ASP A 24 3.66 0.65 -2.08
N LEU A 25 3.34 0.06 -0.94
CA LEU A 25 2.27 0.48 -0.05
C LEU A 25 2.80 1.56 0.89
N MET A 26 2.16 2.72 0.92
CA MET A 26 2.53 3.80 1.82
C MET A 26 1.33 4.32 2.61
N LEU A 27 1.48 4.41 3.94
CA LEU A 27 0.47 4.87 4.88
C LEU A 27 0.98 6.10 5.62
N GLU A 28 0.25 7.21 5.56
CA GLU A 28 0.53 8.39 6.36
C GLU A 28 0.47 8.05 7.87
N ASP A 29 1.45 8.52 8.65
CA ASP A 29 1.51 8.36 10.10
C ASP A 29 1.22 9.66 10.84
N ASP A 30 1.34 9.67 12.16
CA ASP A 30 1.13 10.86 13.01
C ASP A 30 2.34 11.80 13.08
N HIS A 31 3.48 11.38 12.52
CA HIS A 31 4.73 12.12 12.55
C HIS A 31 4.96 12.96 11.28
N GLY A 32 3.99 12.95 10.35
CA GLY A 32 4.11 13.63 9.07
C GLY A 32 5.05 12.89 8.11
N THR A 33 5.19 11.57 8.27
CA THR A 33 5.90 10.69 7.34
C THR A 33 4.99 9.59 6.81
N LEU A 34 5.50 8.77 5.90
CA LEU A 34 4.82 7.59 5.39
C LEU A 34 5.52 6.33 5.90
N GLN A 35 4.78 5.45 6.57
CA GLN A 35 5.20 4.06 6.73
C GLN A 35 5.09 3.38 5.37
N ALA A 36 6.15 2.68 4.96
CA ALA A 36 6.26 2.16 3.61
C ALA A 36 6.68 0.68 3.60
N TRP A 37 6.07 -0.06 2.68
CA TRP A 37 6.40 -1.46 2.43
C TRP A 37 6.45 -1.74 0.93
N ALA A 38 7.49 -2.45 0.48
CA ALA A 38 7.56 -2.97 -0.88
C ALA A 38 6.97 -4.37 -0.94
N MET A 39 5.79 -4.47 -1.54
CA MET A 39 5.06 -5.70 -1.78
C MET A 39 5.60 -6.41 -3.04
N ALA A 40 5.76 -7.73 -2.95
CA ALA A 40 6.27 -8.55 -4.04
C ALA A 40 5.28 -8.71 -5.22
N GLU A 41 4.00 -8.43 -4.98
CA GLU A 41 2.93 -8.59 -5.96
C GLU A 41 1.95 -7.41 -5.88
N SER A 42 1.20 -7.17 -6.97
CA SER A 42 0.10 -6.21 -6.98
C SER A 42 -0.96 -6.62 -5.95
N PRO A 43 -1.56 -5.66 -5.21
CA PRO A 43 -2.65 -5.96 -4.29
C PRO A 43 -3.85 -6.57 -5.01
N ALA A 44 -4.48 -7.57 -4.40
CA ALA A 44 -5.68 -8.24 -4.87
C ALA A 44 -6.49 -8.78 -3.69
N ASP A 45 -7.81 -8.92 -3.87
CA ASP A 45 -8.73 -9.40 -2.84
C ASP A 45 -8.39 -10.82 -2.37
N GLY A 46 -8.38 -11.01 -1.05
CA GLY A 46 -8.09 -12.28 -0.37
C GLY A 46 -6.64 -12.75 -0.47
N ARG A 47 -5.73 -11.94 -1.03
CA ARG A 47 -4.32 -12.32 -1.21
C ARG A 47 -3.47 -11.78 -0.07
N ARG A 48 -2.68 -12.69 0.53
CA ARG A 48 -1.60 -12.35 1.46
C ARG A 48 -0.29 -12.24 0.69
N ILE A 49 0.32 -11.06 0.73
CA ILE A 49 1.47 -10.67 -0.10
C ILE A 49 2.66 -10.39 0.81
N TYR A 50 3.82 -10.97 0.48
CA TYR A 50 5.06 -10.67 1.17
C TYR A 50 5.46 -9.21 0.93
N ALA A 51 5.89 -8.51 1.98
CA ALA A 51 6.26 -7.12 1.90
C ALA A 51 7.51 -6.82 2.73
N ASP A 52 8.51 -6.17 2.14
CA ASP A 52 9.68 -5.69 2.87
C ASP A 52 9.37 -4.32 3.48
N ALA A 53 9.60 -4.16 4.79
CA ALA A 53 9.52 -2.85 5.42
C ALA A 53 10.62 -1.93 4.88
N LEU A 54 10.25 -0.69 4.54
CA LEU A 54 11.16 0.32 4.03
C LEU A 54 11.35 1.45 5.05
N PRO A 55 12.41 2.26 4.92
CA PRO A 55 12.53 3.49 5.67
C PRO A 55 11.31 4.41 5.46
N PRO A 56 10.99 5.29 6.42
CA PRO A 56 9.91 6.25 6.27
C PRO A 56 10.07 7.11 5.01
N HIS A 57 8.98 7.32 4.28
CA HIS A 57 8.94 8.12 3.06
C HIS A 57 8.33 9.52 3.29
N ARG A 58 8.56 10.43 2.34
CA ARG A 58 8.04 11.81 2.39
C ARG A 58 6.57 11.84 1.93
N LEU A 59 5.76 12.71 2.53
CA LEU A 59 4.34 12.87 2.18
C LEU A 59 4.09 13.20 0.70
N GLU A 60 5.04 13.84 0.02
CA GLU A 60 4.96 14.16 -1.41
C GLU A 60 4.71 12.92 -2.29
N TYR A 61 5.13 11.73 -1.84
CA TYR A 61 4.92 10.48 -2.58
C TYR A 61 3.45 10.02 -2.64
N LEU A 62 2.56 10.58 -1.82
CA LEU A 62 1.12 10.32 -1.93
C LEU A 62 0.57 10.83 -3.28
N ASP A 63 1.11 11.97 -3.73
CA ASP A 63 0.61 12.72 -4.87
C ASP A 63 1.54 12.59 -6.11
N TYR A 64 2.74 12.03 -5.93
CA TYR A 64 3.74 11.87 -6.99
C TYR A 64 3.51 10.65 -7.89
N GLU A 65 3.67 10.87 -9.20
CA GLU A 65 3.83 9.85 -10.24
C GLU A 65 4.93 10.32 -11.18
N GLY A 66 5.74 9.39 -11.71
CA GLY A 66 6.83 9.77 -12.60
C GLY A 66 8.17 9.07 -12.35
N PRO A 67 9.23 9.55 -13.03
CA PRO A 67 10.58 8.98 -12.92
C PRO A 67 11.25 9.30 -11.58
N ILE A 68 11.76 8.27 -10.92
CA ILE A 68 12.52 8.40 -9.69
C ILE A 68 13.98 8.77 -10.00
N SER A 69 14.48 9.80 -9.31
CA SER A 69 15.84 10.31 -9.49
C SER A 69 16.92 9.24 -9.27
N GLY A 70 18.04 9.39 -9.98
CA GLY A 70 19.19 8.47 -9.88
C GLY A 70 19.01 7.17 -10.65
N ASP A 71 18.22 7.18 -11.74
CA ASP A 71 17.93 6.00 -12.56
C ASP A 71 17.36 4.83 -11.74
N ARG A 72 16.46 5.16 -10.80
CA ARG A 72 15.83 4.17 -9.93
C ARG A 72 14.49 3.66 -10.46
N GLY A 73 14.07 4.14 -11.63
CA GLY A 73 12.86 3.68 -12.31
C GLY A 73 11.76 4.71 -12.37
N HIS A 74 10.53 4.24 -12.44
CA HIS A 74 9.31 5.05 -12.57
C HIS A 74 8.23 4.52 -11.62
N VAL A 75 7.43 5.42 -11.05
CA VAL A 75 6.28 5.04 -10.23
C VAL A 75 4.98 5.47 -10.88
N THR A 76 4.01 4.56 -10.91
CA THR A 76 2.63 4.80 -11.36
C THR A 76 1.69 4.52 -10.19
N ARG A 77 0.72 5.40 -9.94
CA ARG A 77 -0.28 5.18 -8.89
C ARG A 77 -1.29 4.14 -9.35
N LEU A 78 -1.48 3.10 -8.55
CA LEU A 78 -2.56 2.15 -8.73
C LEU A 78 -3.78 2.55 -7.92
N PHE A 79 -3.58 2.78 -6.62
CA PHE A 79 -4.66 3.16 -5.70
C PHE A 79 -4.21 4.31 -4.81
N ALA A 80 -5.12 5.22 -4.50
CA ALA A 80 -4.91 6.22 -3.47
C ALA A 80 -6.24 6.57 -2.83
N GLY A 81 -6.18 7.01 -1.57
CA GLY A 81 -7.38 7.39 -0.88
C GLY A 81 -7.13 7.68 0.59
N LYS A 82 -8.15 7.44 1.39
CA LYS A 82 -8.13 7.67 2.83
C LYS A 82 -8.14 6.35 3.57
N PHE A 83 -7.63 6.34 4.78
CA PHE A 83 -7.77 5.21 5.67
C PHE A 83 -7.96 5.62 7.12
N VAL A 84 -8.45 4.67 7.90
CA VAL A 84 -8.58 4.76 9.35
C VAL A 84 -7.89 3.59 10.01
N TRP A 85 -7.34 3.83 11.21
CA TRP A 85 -6.80 2.80 12.08
C TRP A 85 -7.93 2.15 12.88
N GLU A 86 -8.05 0.83 12.79
CA GLU A 86 -9.02 0.08 13.57
C GLU A 86 -8.43 -0.37 14.91
N PRO A 87 -9.23 -0.50 15.98
CA PRO A 87 -8.78 -1.03 17.26
C PRO A 87 -8.18 -2.44 17.18
N SER A 88 -8.53 -3.21 16.15
CA SER A 88 -7.95 -4.54 15.86
C SER A 88 -6.50 -4.49 15.38
N GLY A 89 -5.98 -3.30 15.04
CA GLY A 89 -4.71 -3.11 14.35
C GLY A 89 -4.81 -3.21 12.83
N GLU A 90 -6.00 -3.52 12.29
CA GLU A 90 -6.28 -3.43 10.85
C GLU A 90 -6.45 -1.97 10.41
N ARG A 91 -6.42 -1.75 9.09
CA ARG A 91 -6.71 -0.45 8.49
C ARG A 91 -7.87 -0.62 7.54
N THR A 92 -8.86 0.26 7.62
CA THR A 92 -9.92 0.33 6.61
C THR A 92 -9.54 1.39 5.60
N LEU A 93 -9.32 0.97 4.35
CA LEU A 93 -8.95 1.79 3.20
C LEU A 93 -10.21 2.16 2.41
N TYR A 94 -10.34 3.43 2.05
CA TYR A 94 -11.41 3.98 1.23
C TYR A 94 -10.80 4.66 0.01
N PHE A 95 -11.19 4.23 -1.19
CA PHE A 95 -10.66 4.74 -2.44
C PHE A 95 -11.67 4.58 -3.58
N ASP A 96 -11.39 5.20 -4.72
CA ASP A 96 -12.23 5.12 -5.92
C ASP A 96 -11.47 4.38 -7.03
N VAL A 97 -12.18 3.53 -7.77
CA VAL A 97 -11.70 2.92 -9.01
C VAL A 97 -12.74 3.18 -10.09
N ASP A 98 -12.40 4.02 -11.07
CA ASP A 98 -13.26 4.38 -12.21
C ASP A 98 -14.67 4.85 -11.79
N GLY A 99 -14.77 5.65 -10.73
CA GLY A 99 -16.04 6.15 -10.20
C GLY A 99 -16.79 5.17 -9.29
N THR A 100 -16.17 4.03 -8.96
CA THR A 100 -16.69 3.05 -8.00
C THR A 100 -15.96 3.19 -6.67
N GLU A 101 -16.71 3.52 -5.62
CA GLU A 101 -16.17 3.54 -4.26
C GLU A 101 -15.84 2.11 -3.79
N MET A 102 -14.59 1.92 -3.39
CA MET A 102 -14.04 0.69 -2.85
C MET A 102 -13.77 0.85 -1.37
N THR A 103 -14.01 -0.21 -0.60
CA THR A 103 -13.62 -0.29 0.80
C THR A 103 -12.88 -1.59 1.05
N TRP A 104 -11.59 -1.50 1.39
CA TRP A 104 -10.77 -2.67 1.66
C TRP A 104 -10.29 -2.66 3.11
N ARG A 105 -10.22 -3.84 3.73
CA ARG A 105 -9.48 -4.04 4.97
C ARG A 105 -8.06 -4.47 4.64
N LEU A 106 -7.10 -3.75 5.22
CA LEU A 106 -5.69 -4.06 5.15
C LEU A 106 -5.23 -4.60 6.51
N ARG A 107 -4.68 -5.82 6.49
CA ARG A 107 -3.98 -6.41 7.63
C ARG A 107 -2.50 -6.48 7.33
N ILE A 108 -1.69 -5.89 8.21
CA ILE A 108 -0.23 -6.02 8.17
C ILE A 108 0.19 -6.91 9.33
N THR A 109 0.85 -8.03 9.03
CA THR A 109 1.33 -8.98 10.04
C THR A 109 2.84 -9.16 9.93
N CYS A 110 3.52 -9.14 11.07
CA CYS A 110 4.94 -9.50 11.16
C CYS A 110 5.05 -10.93 11.70
N THR A 111 5.79 -11.80 11.01
CA THR A 111 6.00 -13.19 11.43
C THR A 111 7.49 -13.50 11.31
N GLY A 112 8.20 -13.48 12.44
CA GLY A 112 9.68 -13.48 12.42
C GLY A 112 10.19 -12.21 11.74
N ASP A 113 11.07 -12.37 10.76
CA ASP A 113 11.65 -11.26 9.98
C ASP A 113 10.80 -10.87 8.75
N ALA A 114 9.69 -11.57 8.49
CA ALA A 114 8.83 -11.31 7.34
C ALA A 114 7.65 -10.42 7.69
N THR A 115 7.33 -9.45 6.82
CA THR A 115 6.08 -8.69 6.89
C THR A 115 5.14 -9.12 5.76
N TRP A 116 3.84 -9.18 6.04
CA TRP A 116 2.82 -9.58 5.09
C TRP A 116 1.68 -8.59 5.07
N CYS A 117 1.25 -8.17 3.88
CA CYS A 117 0.06 -7.36 3.65
C CYS A 117 -1.05 -8.24 3.09
N GLU A 118 -2.23 -8.21 3.69
CA GLU A 118 -3.42 -8.90 3.21
C GLU A 118 -4.53 -7.87 3.00
N PHE A 119 -5.13 -7.89 1.81
CA PHE A 119 -6.22 -7.00 1.41
C PHE A 119 -7.51 -7.80 1.25
N ILE A 120 -8.58 -7.34 1.87
CA ILE A 120 -9.89 -7.97 1.81
C ILE A 120 -10.89 -6.91 1.37
N ASP A 121 -11.56 -7.12 0.25
CA ASP A 121 -12.66 -6.28 -0.16
C ASP A 121 -13.88 -6.56 0.74
N VAL A 122 -14.34 -5.53 1.44
CA VAL A 122 -15.43 -5.69 2.42
C VAL A 122 -16.78 -5.96 1.77
N ASN A 123 -16.92 -5.66 0.47
CA ASN A 123 -18.16 -5.82 -0.27
C ASN A 123 -18.25 -7.21 -0.94
N THR A 124 -17.12 -7.89 -1.17
CA THR A 124 -17.07 -9.26 -1.72
C THR A 124 -16.94 -10.32 -0.64
N ALA A 125 -16.53 -9.94 0.58
CA ALA A 125 -16.52 -10.82 1.75
C ALA A 125 -17.94 -11.33 2.02
N SER A 126 -18.23 -12.54 1.52
CA SER A 126 -19.45 -13.26 1.86
C SER A 126 -19.59 -13.28 3.38
N PRO A 127 -20.79 -13.02 3.95
CA PRO A 127 -21.00 -13.28 5.36
C PRO A 127 -20.61 -14.74 5.59
N GLN A 128 -19.65 -14.98 6.48
CA GLN A 128 -19.45 -16.33 7.01
C GLN A 128 -20.76 -16.73 7.66
N CYS A 129 -21.52 -17.59 6.96
CA CYS A 129 -22.67 -18.30 7.49
C CYS A 129 -22.24 -19.20 8.66
#